data_AF-A0A382QET4-F1
#
_entry.id   AF-A0A382QET4-F1
#
_cell.length_a   1.000
_cell.length_b   1.000
_cell.length_c   1.000
_cell.angle_alpha   90.00
_cell.angle_beta   90.00
_cell.angle_gamma   90.00
#
_symmetry.space_group_name_H-M   'P 1'
#
loop_
_entity.id
_entity.type
_entity.pdbx_description
1 polymer ?
#
loop_
_entity_poly.entity_id
_entity_poly.type
_entity_poly.pdbx_seq_one_letter_code
_entity_poly.pdbx_strand_id
1 'polypeptide(L)'
;MRLCWIRFFLLMPLIFLTVFFSSNFGSVKAESLPLASFLWNHQDPMRVGWNGEQLFVQLKAHPGEGEYRLAFRVLREGHSHFRVIQGFLADSRLDNNQYLTLPFSNLNGPIQATALRALFPRDSPDARGWKHQVTYDWESLESLVNAFVEEEFWQQSLNEFEGQGFVQQSPRQEDVVLNTSVRNRILERGFQVIIPWKWIRQDLNLKPVALKPPLEVHQDQRGGRFAVYRLDAGETIYSNVVLRFTNFSGQKMIEQAVGDLLVLNELVNVHDIPSGTIIRIPLHWIRNDFQFLT
;
A
#
# COMPACT_ATOMS: atom_id res chain seq x y z
N MET A 1 -6.14 -88.92 20.50
CA MET A 1 -5.73 -87.63 21.10
C MET A 1 -4.34 -87.26 20.58
N ARG A 2 -4.16 -86.00 20.15
CA ARG A 2 -2.90 -85.33 19.75
C ARG A 2 -2.35 -85.72 18.36
N LEU A 3 -2.87 -85.12 17.28
CA LEU A 3 -2.46 -83.88 16.61
C LEU A 3 -1.10 -83.94 15.87
N CYS A 4 -1.26 -84.07 14.56
CA CYS A 4 -0.35 -83.81 13.44
C CYS A 4 0.19 -82.38 13.47
N TRP A 5 1.50 -82.17 13.27
CA TRP A 5 2.05 -80.85 12.93
C TRP A 5 2.88 -80.96 11.65
N ILE A 6 2.23 -80.56 10.57
CA ILE A 6 2.77 -80.32 9.24
C ILE A 6 3.59 -79.02 9.28
N ARG A 7 4.77 -79.06 8.66
CA ARG A 7 5.59 -77.87 8.37
C ARG A 7 4.81 -76.93 7.45
N PHE A 8 4.61 -75.69 7.88
CA PHE A 8 4.29 -74.59 6.98
C PHE A 8 5.26 -73.44 7.24
N PHE A 9 6.17 -73.24 6.28
CA PHE A 9 7.03 -72.09 6.17
C PHE A 9 6.14 -70.94 5.64
N LEU A 10 5.73 -70.03 6.51
CA LEU A 10 4.93 -68.87 6.12
C LEU A 10 5.90 -67.70 5.87
N LEU A 11 6.21 -67.47 4.60
CA LEU A 11 6.77 -66.21 4.12
C LEU A 11 5.75 -65.10 4.43
N MET A 12 6.07 -64.19 5.35
CA MET A 12 5.35 -62.93 5.48
C MET A 12 5.83 -61.97 4.38
N PRO A 13 4.98 -61.53 3.44
CA PRO A 13 5.22 -60.27 2.78
C PRO A 13 4.86 -59.15 3.77
N LEU A 14 5.84 -58.31 4.13
CA LEU A 14 5.58 -57.02 4.75
C LEU A 14 4.81 -56.17 3.71
N ILE A 15 3.48 -56.15 3.80
CA ILE A 15 2.68 -55.19 3.05
C ILE A 15 2.83 -53.86 3.78
N PHE A 16 3.77 -53.03 3.30
CA PHE A 16 3.75 -51.60 3.60
C PHE A 16 2.48 -51.04 2.99
N LEU A 17 1.43 -50.90 3.79
CA LEU A 17 0.27 -50.10 3.44
C LEU A 17 0.73 -48.64 3.42
N THR A 18 1.28 -48.20 2.29
CA THR A 18 1.44 -46.78 2.02
C THR A 18 0.04 -46.22 1.86
N VAL A 19 -0.52 -45.71 2.96
CA VAL A 19 -1.66 -44.82 2.89
C VAL A 19 -1.15 -43.56 2.20
N PHE A 20 -1.24 -43.54 0.87
CA PHE A 20 -1.24 -42.31 0.11
C PHE A 20 -2.49 -41.56 0.51
N PHE A 21 -2.40 -40.77 1.59
CA PHE A 21 -3.23 -39.58 1.70
C PHE A 21 -2.84 -38.68 0.53
N SER A 22 -3.49 -38.89 -0.62
CA SER A 22 -3.64 -37.84 -1.60
C SER A 22 -4.53 -36.78 -0.96
N SER A 23 -3.93 -35.91 -0.15
CA SER A 23 -4.48 -34.59 0.10
C SER A 23 -4.37 -33.84 -1.23
N ASN A 24 -5.32 -34.13 -2.12
CA ASN A 24 -5.62 -33.29 -3.26
C ASN A 24 -6.36 -32.05 -2.71
N PHE A 25 -5.65 -31.26 -1.89
CA PHE A 25 -6.03 -29.87 -1.68
C PHE A 25 -5.71 -29.19 -2.99
N GLY A 26 -6.74 -29.06 -3.82
CA GLY A 26 -6.68 -28.18 -4.97
C GLY A 26 -6.16 -26.83 -4.49
N SER A 27 -4.93 -26.52 -4.87
CA SER A 27 -4.47 -25.15 -4.99
C SER A 27 -5.42 -24.50 -5.98
N VAL A 28 -6.52 -23.95 -5.47
CA VAL A 28 -7.19 -22.86 -6.16
C VAL A 28 -6.18 -21.73 -6.05
N LYS A 29 -5.27 -21.67 -7.01
CA LYS A 29 -4.48 -20.47 -7.27
C LYS A 29 -5.52 -19.44 -7.71
N ALA A 30 -6.16 -18.80 -6.72
CA ALA A 30 -7.04 -17.68 -6.94
C ALA A 30 -6.18 -16.68 -7.69
N GLU A 31 -6.45 -16.53 -8.98
CA GLU A 31 -5.73 -15.57 -9.80
C GLU A 31 -5.92 -14.22 -9.10
N SER A 32 -4.82 -13.61 -8.69
CA SER A 32 -4.85 -12.34 -7.96
C SER A 32 -5.29 -11.26 -8.94
N LEU A 33 -6.59 -11.02 -9.02
CA LEU A 33 -7.15 -10.14 -10.04
C LEU A 33 -7.04 -8.68 -9.62
N PRO A 34 -6.64 -7.77 -10.53
CA PRO A 34 -6.79 -6.36 -10.31
C PRO A 34 -8.27 -6.01 -10.19
N LEU A 35 -8.62 -5.27 -9.14
CA LEU A 35 -9.98 -4.82 -8.84
C LEU A 35 -10.26 -3.41 -9.38
N ALA A 36 -9.21 -2.58 -9.46
CA ALA A 36 -9.31 -1.23 -9.99
C ALA A 36 -8.05 -0.83 -10.77
N SER A 37 -8.20 0.13 -11.69
CA SER A 37 -7.09 0.73 -12.43
C SER A 37 -7.00 2.22 -12.13
N PHE A 38 -5.78 2.75 -12.10
CA PHE A 38 -5.52 4.18 -11.89
C PHE A 38 -4.30 4.63 -12.69
N LEU A 39 -4.13 5.95 -12.85
CA LEU A 39 -2.86 6.52 -13.29
C LEU A 39 -2.21 7.18 -12.10
N TRP A 40 -0.93 6.93 -11.93
CA TRP A 40 -0.06 7.66 -11.02
C TRP A 40 0.71 8.74 -11.78
N ASN A 41 0.86 9.93 -11.17
CA ASN A 41 1.45 11.13 -11.80
C ASN A 41 0.95 11.44 -13.22
N HIS A 42 -0.32 11.11 -13.52
CA HIS A 42 -0.98 11.32 -14.83
C HIS A 42 -0.40 10.55 -16.01
N GLN A 43 0.57 9.68 -15.78
CA GLN A 43 1.32 9.02 -16.86
C GLN A 43 1.41 7.52 -16.66
N ASP A 44 1.48 7.05 -15.41
CA ASP A 44 1.80 5.66 -15.12
C ASP A 44 0.54 4.83 -14.89
N PRO A 45 0.13 3.97 -15.85
CA PRO A 45 -1.00 3.07 -15.63
C PRO A 45 -0.63 1.99 -14.63
N MET A 46 -1.39 1.96 -13.55
CA MET A 46 -1.27 1.00 -12.47
C MET A 46 -2.61 0.31 -12.22
N ARG A 47 -2.56 -0.85 -11.57
CA ARG A 47 -3.74 -1.61 -11.19
C ARG A 47 -3.59 -2.08 -9.76
N VAL A 48 -4.63 -1.95 -8.95
CA VAL A 48 -4.66 -2.42 -7.56
C VAL A 48 -5.57 -3.64 -7.47
N GLY A 49 -5.17 -4.63 -6.70
CA GLY A 49 -5.96 -5.85 -6.49
C GLY A 49 -5.72 -6.48 -5.13
N TRP A 50 -6.42 -7.58 -4.91
CA TRP A 50 -6.34 -8.42 -3.71
C TRP A 50 -5.99 -9.85 -4.13
N ASN A 51 -5.01 -10.47 -3.47
CA ASN A 51 -4.55 -11.82 -3.82
C ASN A 51 -5.07 -12.92 -2.88
N GLY A 52 -5.98 -12.60 -1.96
CA GLY A 52 -6.45 -13.50 -0.91
C GLY A 52 -5.82 -13.25 0.45
N GLU A 53 -4.68 -12.56 0.51
CA GLU A 53 -3.91 -12.31 1.73
C GLU A 53 -3.60 -10.83 1.95
N GLN A 54 -3.22 -10.12 0.89
CA GLN A 54 -2.85 -8.70 0.94
C GLN A 54 -3.23 -7.96 -0.34
N LEU A 55 -3.30 -6.64 -0.22
CA LEU A 55 -3.38 -5.76 -1.37
C LEU A 55 -2.06 -5.78 -2.15
N PHE A 56 -2.14 -5.66 -3.46
CA PHE A 56 -1.00 -5.50 -4.34
C PHE A 56 -1.27 -4.41 -5.39
N VAL A 57 -0.19 -3.88 -5.96
CA VAL A 57 -0.26 -3.01 -7.14
C VAL A 57 0.60 -3.58 -8.27
N GLN A 58 0.02 -3.60 -9.46
CA GLN A 58 0.69 -3.89 -10.72
C GLN A 58 1.07 -2.60 -11.41
N LEU A 59 2.32 -2.49 -11.85
CA LEU A 59 2.85 -1.34 -12.59
C LEU A 59 3.84 -1.77 -13.67
N LYS A 60 4.20 -0.86 -14.57
CA LYS A 60 5.26 -1.09 -15.55
C LYS A 60 6.50 -0.28 -15.22
N ALA A 61 7.68 -0.86 -15.45
CA ALA A 61 8.92 -0.10 -15.52
C ALA A 61 8.92 0.75 -16.80
N HIS A 62 9.50 1.94 -16.74
CA HIS A 62 9.67 2.76 -17.95
C HIS A 62 10.78 2.19 -18.85
N PRO A 63 10.73 2.45 -20.17
CA PRO A 63 11.83 2.10 -21.07
C PRO A 63 13.16 2.69 -20.57
N GLY A 64 14.17 1.85 -20.37
CA GLY A 64 15.48 2.27 -19.87
C GLY A 64 15.52 2.65 -18.38
N GLU A 65 14.45 2.40 -17.62
CA GLU A 65 14.43 2.63 -16.18
C GLU A 65 15.30 1.60 -15.45
N GLY A 66 16.41 2.06 -14.89
CA GLY A 66 17.26 1.23 -14.04
C GLY A 66 16.58 0.86 -12.71
N GLU A 67 17.00 -0.25 -12.10
CA GLU A 67 16.41 -0.81 -10.87
C GLU A 67 16.33 0.21 -9.73
N TYR A 68 17.41 0.99 -9.52
CA TYR A 68 17.44 2.04 -8.50
C TYR A 68 16.37 3.11 -8.75
N ARG A 69 16.21 3.55 -9.99
CA ARG A 69 15.21 4.58 -10.34
C ARG A 69 13.79 4.04 -10.16
N LEU A 70 13.54 2.81 -10.60
CA LEU A 70 12.27 2.13 -10.38
C LEU A 70 11.95 2.01 -8.89
N ALA A 71 12.88 1.49 -8.10
CA ALA A 71 12.70 1.35 -6.65
C ALA A 71 12.42 2.69 -5.98
N PHE A 72 13.17 3.73 -6.32
CA PHE A 72 12.97 5.07 -5.79
C PHE A 72 11.58 5.62 -6.14
N ARG A 73 11.15 5.41 -7.39
CA ARG A 73 9.85 5.85 -7.89
C ARG A 73 8.69 5.20 -7.14
N VAL A 74 8.79 3.92 -6.79
CA VAL A 74 7.61 3.13 -6.36
C VAL A 74 7.64 2.66 -4.91
N LEU A 75 8.81 2.44 -4.30
CA LEU A 75 8.92 1.85 -2.97
C LEU A 75 8.94 2.93 -1.86
N ARG A 76 8.36 2.62 -0.69
CA ARG A 76 8.39 3.49 0.49
C ARG A 76 9.82 3.85 0.90
N GLU A 77 10.69 2.84 0.90
CA GLU A 77 12.10 2.96 1.28
C GLU A 77 13.02 2.74 0.07
N GLY A 78 12.60 3.21 -1.11
CA GLY A 78 13.29 2.96 -2.36
C GLY A 78 14.74 3.45 -2.41
N HIS A 79 15.09 4.45 -1.59
CA HIS A 79 16.45 4.99 -1.49
C HIS A 79 17.40 4.10 -0.68
N SER A 80 16.91 3.37 0.33
CA SER A 80 17.70 2.52 1.24
C SER A 80 17.56 1.03 0.92
N HIS A 81 16.40 0.60 0.42
CA HIS A 81 16.05 -0.80 0.19
C HIS A 81 15.78 -1.12 -1.29
N PHE A 82 16.48 -0.46 -2.22
CA PHE A 82 16.25 -0.66 -3.66
C PHE A 82 16.43 -2.11 -4.13
N ARG A 83 17.27 -2.91 -3.46
CA ARG A 83 17.51 -4.33 -3.83
C ARG A 83 16.27 -5.19 -3.74
N VAL A 84 15.28 -4.80 -2.93
CA VAL A 84 13.99 -5.49 -2.83
C VAL A 84 13.30 -5.56 -4.20
N ILE A 85 13.50 -4.57 -5.09
CA ILE A 85 12.92 -4.57 -6.43
C ILE A 85 13.44 -5.71 -7.32
N GLN A 86 14.64 -6.23 -7.05
CA GLN A 86 15.29 -7.25 -7.88
C GLN A 86 14.54 -8.58 -7.83
N GLY A 87 14.03 -8.97 -6.65
CA GLY A 87 13.21 -10.17 -6.49
C GLY A 87 11.95 -10.09 -7.35
N PHE A 88 11.21 -8.99 -7.22
CA PHE A 88 9.98 -8.79 -7.99
C PHE A 88 10.22 -8.72 -9.51
N LEU A 89 11.32 -8.10 -9.94
CA LEU A 89 11.71 -8.08 -11.36
C LEU A 89 12.07 -9.47 -11.89
N ALA A 90 12.72 -10.30 -11.07
CA ALA A 90 13.01 -11.68 -11.44
C ALA A 90 11.71 -12.49 -11.60
N ASP A 91 10.80 -12.40 -10.64
CA ASP A 91 9.50 -13.09 -10.68
C ASP A 91 8.67 -12.66 -11.90
N SER A 92 8.60 -11.35 -12.16
CA SER A 92 7.88 -10.80 -13.32
C SER A 92 8.42 -11.33 -14.66
N ARG A 93 9.73 -11.57 -14.77
CA ARG A 93 10.35 -12.14 -15.97
C ARG A 93 10.01 -13.62 -16.13
N LEU A 94 9.97 -14.38 -15.04
CA LEU A 94 9.60 -15.80 -15.06
C LEU A 94 8.17 -16.00 -15.54
N ASP A 95 7.26 -15.10 -15.14
CA ASP A 95 5.84 -15.18 -15.48
C ASP A 95 5.50 -14.57 -16.86
N ASN A 96 6.50 -14.09 -17.63
CA ASN A 96 6.32 -13.32 -18.87
C ASN A 96 5.32 -12.15 -18.71
N ASN A 97 5.19 -11.62 -17.50
CA ASN A 97 4.21 -10.59 -17.19
C ASN A 97 4.75 -9.22 -17.62
N GLN A 98 3.94 -8.45 -18.35
CA GLN A 98 4.28 -7.06 -18.65
C GLN A 98 4.20 -6.15 -17.41
N TYR A 99 3.62 -6.64 -16.32
CA TYR A 99 3.44 -5.91 -15.07
C TYR A 99 4.32 -6.49 -13.97
N LEU A 100 5.00 -5.58 -13.26
CA LEU A 100 5.62 -5.83 -11.98
C LEU A 100 4.53 -5.78 -10.90
N THR A 101 4.33 -6.88 -10.18
CA THR A 101 3.41 -6.95 -9.03
C THR A 101 4.18 -6.68 -7.75
N LEU A 102 3.79 -5.64 -7.02
CA LEU A 102 4.39 -5.26 -5.74
C LEU A 102 3.35 -5.37 -4.62
N PRO A 103 3.72 -5.92 -3.45
CA PRO A 103 2.90 -5.83 -2.25
C PRO A 103 2.56 -4.38 -1.95
N PHE A 104 1.30 -4.11 -1.58
CA PHE A 104 0.84 -2.75 -1.30
C PHE A 104 1.71 -2.10 -0.22
N SER A 105 2.04 -2.82 0.85
CA SER A 105 2.87 -2.38 1.98
C SER A 105 4.26 -1.87 1.58
N ASN A 106 4.85 -2.41 0.51
CA ASN A 106 6.17 -2.00 0.02
C ASN A 106 6.14 -0.65 -0.72
N LEU A 107 4.98 -0.20 -1.18
CA LEU A 107 4.84 1.00 -1.99
C LEU A 107 4.91 2.27 -1.15
N ASN A 108 5.35 3.37 -1.76
CA ASN A 108 5.30 4.68 -1.11
C ASN A 108 3.86 5.15 -0.86
N GLY A 109 3.69 5.98 0.17
CA GLY A 109 2.40 6.53 0.58
C GLY A 109 1.58 7.17 -0.56
N PRO A 110 2.17 7.95 -1.49
CA PRO A 110 1.45 8.51 -2.63
C PRO A 110 0.81 7.46 -3.56
N ILE A 111 1.53 6.39 -3.93
CA ILE A 111 0.96 5.31 -4.74
C ILE A 111 -0.11 4.59 -3.95
N GLN A 112 0.16 4.25 -2.69
CA GLN A 112 -0.80 3.60 -1.81
C GLN A 112 -2.10 4.39 -1.70
N ALA A 113 -2.03 5.70 -1.47
CA ALA A 113 -3.20 6.57 -1.38
C ALA A 113 -4.00 6.64 -2.68
N THR A 114 -3.31 6.69 -3.82
CA THR A 114 -3.97 6.69 -5.14
C THR A 114 -4.65 5.35 -5.42
N ALA A 115 -3.99 4.25 -5.07
CA ALA A 115 -4.56 2.91 -5.15
C ALA A 115 -5.78 2.76 -4.24
N LEU A 116 -5.73 3.22 -2.99
CA LEU A 116 -6.87 3.18 -2.06
C LEU A 116 -8.06 4.00 -2.58
N ARG A 117 -7.84 5.21 -3.11
CA ARG A 117 -8.92 6.01 -3.71
C ARG A 117 -9.54 5.34 -4.94
N ALA A 118 -8.73 4.65 -5.73
CA ALA A 118 -9.21 3.89 -6.89
C ALA A 118 -9.98 2.63 -6.48
N LEU A 119 -9.52 1.96 -5.43
CA LEU A 119 -10.13 0.74 -4.89
C LEU A 119 -11.44 1.05 -4.14
N PHE A 120 -11.48 2.17 -3.41
CA PHE A 120 -12.59 2.61 -2.57
C PHE A 120 -13.09 4.00 -2.99
N PRO A 121 -13.75 4.13 -4.16
CA PRO A 121 -14.15 5.43 -4.72
C PRO A 121 -15.26 6.12 -3.91
N ARG A 122 -15.90 5.42 -2.96
CA ARG A 122 -16.95 5.96 -2.10
C ARG A 122 -16.43 6.49 -0.77
N ASP A 123 -15.15 6.27 -0.49
CA ASP A 123 -14.52 6.79 0.70
C ASP A 123 -14.38 8.30 0.62
N SER A 124 -14.53 8.96 1.77
CA SER A 124 -14.48 10.42 1.83
C SER A 124 -13.92 10.91 3.16
N PRO A 125 -13.33 12.11 3.20
CA PRO A 125 -13.06 12.76 4.48
C PRO A 125 -14.38 13.04 5.23
N ASP A 126 -14.35 12.87 6.54
CA ASP A 126 -15.35 13.29 7.52
C ASP A 126 -14.67 14.21 8.57
N ALA A 127 -15.46 14.97 9.32
CA ALA A 127 -14.92 15.83 10.38
C ALA A 127 -14.08 15.04 11.41
N ARG A 128 -14.45 13.78 11.68
CA ARG A 128 -13.79 12.94 12.69
C ARG A 128 -12.66 12.06 12.14
N GLY A 129 -12.66 11.79 10.84
CA GLY A 129 -11.76 10.80 10.26
C GLY A 129 -11.98 10.55 8.77
N TRP A 130 -11.34 9.51 8.24
CA TRP A 130 -11.65 8.98 6.93
C TRP A 130 -12.87 8.06 7.03
N LYS A 131 -13.96 8.40 6.34
CA LYS A 131 -15.15 7.57 6.26
C LYS A 131 -14.95 6.57 5.13
N HIS A 132 -14.87 5.31 5.51
CA HIS A 132 -14.77 4.17 4.62
C HIS A 132 -16.12 3.49 4.44
N GLN A 133 -16.44 3.10 3.20
CA GLN A 133 -17.62 2.26 2.90
C GLN A 133 -17.18 0.93 2.29
N VAL A 134 -17.51 -0.16 2.98
CA VAL A 134 -17.17 -1.53 2.55
C VAL A 134 -17.76 -1.79 1.16
N THR A 135 -16.89 -2.14 0.23
CA THR A 135 -17.19 -2.28 -1.20
C THR A 135 -17.11 -3.74 -1.67
N TYR A 136 -16.20 -4.52 -1.10
CA TYR A 136 -15.89 -5.90 -1.49
C TYR A 136 -16.10 -6.89 -0.33
N ASP A 137 -16.40 -8.15 -0.67
CA ASP A 137 -16.67 -9.22 0.31
C ASP A 137 -15.43 -9.78 0.99
N TRP A 138 -14.23 -9.32 0.65
CA TRP A 138 -12.99 -9.76 1.29
C TRP A 138 -12.52 -8.82 2.40
N GLU A 139 -13.15 -7.64 2.53
CA GLU A 139 -12.71 -6.62 3.46
C GLU A 139 -12.97 -7.04 4.91
N SER A 140 -11.94 -6.94 5.75
CA SER A 140 -12.00 -7.17 7.20
C SER A 140 -11.49 -5.94 7.95
N LEU A 141 -11.76 -5.86 9.27
CA LEU A 141 -11.17 -4.81 10.11
C LEU A 141 -9.64 -4.82 10.02
N GLU A 142 -9.02 -5.99 10.03
CA GLU A 142 -7.57 -6.14 9.87
C GLU A 142 -7.07 -5.60 8.53
N SER A 143 -7.79 -5.86 7.43
CA SER A 143 -7.43 -5.31 6.12
C SER A 143 -7.48 -3.78 6.08
N LEU A 144 -8.46 -3.17 6.75
CA LEU A 144 -8.58 -1.71 6.84
C LEU A 144 -7.49 -1.12 7.73
N VAL A 145 -7.18 -1.76 8.86
CA VAL A 145 -6.09 -1.34 9.75
C VAL A 145 -4.75 -1.39 9.02
N ASN A 146 -4.45 -2.50 8.34
CA ASN A 146 -3.23 -2.66 7.56
C ASN A 146 -3.12 -1.64 6.42
N ALA A 147 -4.24 -1.28 5.79
CA ALA A 147 -4.26 -0.33 4.68
C ALA A 147 -4.11 1.13 5.14
N PHE A 148 -4.80 1.53 6.22
CA PHE A 148 -5.02 2.93 6.56
C PHE A 148 -4.33 3.41 7.84
N VAL A 149 -4.07 2.53 8.81
CA VAL A 149 -3.72 2.92 10.19
C VAL A 149 -2.21 2.83 10.43
N GLU A 150 -1.64 3.80 11.15
CA GLU A 150 -0.23 3.76 11.59
C GLU A 150 -0.01 2.57 12.52
N GLU A 151 1.14 1.91 12.38
CA GLU A 151 1.46 0.67 13.11
C GLU A 151 1.31 0.83 14.63
N GLU A 152 1.67 1.98 15.18
CA GLU A 152 1.55 2.29 16.60
C GLU A 152 0.10 2.28 17.12
N PHE A 153 -0.89 2.50 16.26
CA PHE A 153 -2.32 2.49 16.61
C PHE A 153 -3.03 1.19 16.23
N TRP A 154 -2.36 0.19 15.65
CA TRP A 154 -3.01 -1.04 15.16
C TRP A 154 -3.82 -1.75 16.25
N GLN A 155 -3.20 -2.11 17.37
CA GLN A 155 -3.89 -2.84 18.44
C GLN A 155 -5.01 -2.02 19.07
N GLN A 156 -4.80 -0.71 19.26
CA GLN A 156 -5.83 0.17 19.79
C GLN A 156 -7.03 0.24 18.84
N SER A 157 -6.79 0.44 17.55
CA SER A 157 -7.84 0.58 16.55
C SER A 157 -8.69 -0.68 16.41
N LEU A 158 -8.07 -1.88 16.39
CA LEU A 158 -8.80 -3.15 16.36
C LEU A 158 -9.72 -3.31 17.58
N ASN A 159 -9.19 -3.08 18.78
CA ASN A 159 -9.97 -3.21 20.01
C ASN A 159 -11.14 -2.19 20.07
N GLU A 160 -10.90 -0.95 19.63
CA GLU A 160 -11.94 0.09 19.61
C GLU A 160 -13.02 -0.17 18.56
N PHE A 161 -12.66 -0.68 17.38
CA PHE A 161 -13.65 -1.12 16.41
C PHE A 161 -14.46 -2.29 16.99
N GLU A 162 -13.84 -3.34 17.51
CA GLU A 162 -14.57 -4.47 18.12
C GLU A 162 -15.53 -4.02 19.24
N GLY A 163 -15.11 -3.12 20.11
CA GLY A 163 -15.89 -2.60 21.25
C GLY A 163 -17.12 -1.76 20.88
N GLN A 164 -17.19 -1.20 19.67
CA GLN A 164 -18.30 -0.36 19.21
C GLN A 164 -19.55 -1.16 18.74
N GLY A 165 -19.64 -2.45 19.09
CA GLY A 165 -20.82 -3.25 18.78
C GLY A 165 -20.83 -3.83 17.36
N PHE A 166 -19.64 -4.05 16.77
CA PHE A 166 -19.46 -4.79 15.51
C PHE A 166 -19.87 -6.27 15.64
N VAL A 167 -20.29 -6.70 16.84
CA VAL A 167 -20.99 -7.95 17.12
C VAL A 167 -22.49 -7.79 16.85
N GLN A 168 -22.89 -7.70 15.58
CA GLN A 168 -24.25 -8.09 15.22
C GLN A 168 -24.27 -9.63 15.12
N GLN A 169 -25.03 -10.23 16.04
CA GLN A 169 -25.19 -11.66 16.34
C GLN A 169 -24.16 -12.24 17.32
N SER A 170 -24.66 -12.64 18.50
CA SER A 170 -23.93 -13.42 19.51
C SER A 170 -23.21 -14.61 18.87
N PRO A 171 -21.98 -14.92 19.31
CA PRO A 171 -21.32 -16.16 18.88
C PRO A 171 -22.17 -17.35 19.32
N ARG A 172 -22.29 -18.36 18.46
CA ARG A 172 -22.57 -19.71 18.99
C ARG A 172 -21.39 -20.05 19.91
N GLN A 173 -21.69 -20.68 21.03
CA GLN A 173 -20.79 -20.88 22.17
C GLN A 173 -19.48 -21.65 21.86
N GLU A 174 -19.28 -22.08 20.60
CA GLU A 174 -18.11 -22.84 20.13
C GLU A 174 -17.04 -21.97 19.44
N ASP A 175 -17.32 -20.71 19.09
CA ASP A 175 -16.36 -19.84 18.36
C ASP A 175 -15.36 -19.06 19.25
N VAL A 176 -15.40 -19.27 20.57
CA VAL A 176 -14.62 -18.50 21.56
C VAL A 176 -13.13 -18.91 21.62
N VAL A 177 -12.70 -19.92 20.85
CA VAL A 177 -11.34 -20.49 20.98
C VAL A 177 -10.25 -19.73 20.21
N LEU A 178 -10.56 -18.77 19.33
CA LEU A 178 -9.51 -18.02 18.62
C LEU A 178 -9.88 -16.53 18.50
N ASN A 179 -9.22 -15.70 19.31
CA ASN A 179 -9.21 -14.22 19.16
C ASN A 179 -8.83 -13.78 17.73
N THR A 180 -8.20 -14.67 16.95
CA THR A 180 -7.89 -14.52 15.53
C THR A 180 -9.12 -14.55 14.60
N SER A 181 -10.21 -15.25 14.93
CA SER A 181 -11.38 -15.38 14.03
C SER A 181 -12.26 -14.13 14.02
N VAL A 182 -12.27 -13.37 15.11
CA VAL A 182 -13.04 -12.12 15.24
C VAL A 182 -12.36 -10.97 14.49
N ARG A 183 -11.03 -10.87 14.59
CA ARG A 183 -10.22 -9.83 13.92
C ARG A 183 -10.25 -9.92 12.39
N ASN A 184 -10.29 -11.14 11.86
CA ASN A 184 -10.39 -11.42 10.43
C ASN A 184 -11.82 -11.62 9.94
N ARG A 185 -12.83 -11.19 10.71
CA ARG A 185 -14.21 -11.24 10.27
C ARG A 185 -14.42 -10.30 9.08
N ILE A 186 -14.97 -10.86 8.01
CA ILE A 186 -15.37 -10.14 6.82
C ILE A 186 -16.51 -9.16 7.18
N LEU A 187 -16.39 -7.94 6.70
CA LEU A 187 -17.37 -6.88 6.85
C LEU A 187 -18.45 -6.99 5.78
N GLU A 188 -19.68 -6.62 6.14
CA GLU A 188 -20.80 -6.62 5.21
C GLU A 188 -20.71 -5.45 4.22
N ARG A 189 -21.00 -5.68 2.94
CA ARG A 189 -21.01 -4.62 1.93
C ARG A 189 -21.94 -3.47 2.32
N GLY A 190 -21.47 -2.25 2.07
CA GLY A 190 -22.19 -1.02 2.36
C GLY A 190 -22.06 -0.55 3.80
N PHE A 191 -21.52 -1.38 4.70
CA PHE A 191 -21.18 -0.98 6.07
C PHE A 191 -20.20 0.19 6.06
N GLN A 192 -20.33 1.10 7.03
CA GLN A 192 -19.53 2.31 7.11
C GLN A 192 -18.70 2.33 8.39
N VAL A 193 -17.40 2.60 8.22
CA VAL A 193 -16.44 2.76 9.32
C VAL A 193 -15.83 4.15 9.23
N ILE A 194 -15.67 4.83 10.36
CA ILE A 194 -14.88 6.06 10.42
C ILE A 194 -13.55 5.70 11.07
N ILE A 195 -12.47 5.86 10.32
CA ILE A 195 -11.10 5.71 10.79
C ILE A 195 -10.64 7.09 11.29
N PRO A 196 -10.48 7.32 12.60
CA PRO A 196 -10.09 8.61 13.16
C PRO A 196 -8.81 9.18 12.55
N TRP A 197 -8.76 10.50 12.34
CA TRP A 197 -7.59 11.16 11.77
C TRP A 197 -6.29 10.90 12.54
N LYS A 198 -6.37 10.75 13.87
CA LYS A 198 -5.23 10.45 14.74
C LYS A 198 -4.59 9.09 14.46
N TRP A 199 -5.31 8.16 13.84
CA TRP A 199 -4.83 6.81 13.55
C TRP A 199 -4.30 6.68 12.13
N ILE A 200 -4.75 7.55 11.22
CA ILE A 200 -4.47 7.40 9.80
C ILE A 200 -3.01 7.70 9.50
N ARG A 201 -2.46 6.87 8.62
CA ARG A 201 -1.10 7.02 8.13
C ARG A 201 -0.86 8.37 7.47
N GLN A 202 0.15 9.10 7.95
CA GLN A 202 0.40 10.46 7.49
C GLN A 202 0.86 10.49 6.02
N ASP A 203 1.65 9.51 5.62
CA ASP A 203 2.21 9.40 4.26
C ASP A 203 1.14 9.06 3.18
N LEU A 204 -0.02 8.53 3.58
CA LEU A 204 -1.18 8.38 2.68
C LEU A 204 -1.79 9.74 2.31
N ASN A 205 -1.55 10.78 3.11
CA ASN A 205 -2.02 12.13 2.86
C ASN A 205 -3.53 12.16 2.53
N LEU A 206 -4.33 11.45 3.34
CA LEU A 206 -5.80 11.40 3.23
C LEU A 206 -6.47 12.55 4.00
N LYS A 207 -5.87 12.99 5.11
CA LYS A 207 -6.34 14.17 5.86
C LYS A 207 -6.26 15.42 4.98
N PRO A 208 -7.31 16.23 4.87
CA PRO A 208 -7.21 17.55 4.26
C PRO A 208 -6.16 18.38 4.97
N VAL A 209 -5.05 18.63 4.29
CA VAL A 209 -4.02 19.57 4.74
C VAL A 209 -4.36 20.92 4.14
N ALA A 210 -4.39 21.96 4.97
CA ALA A 210 -4.33 23.33 4.49
C ALA A 210 -2.90 23.83 4.68
N LEU A 211 -2.36 24.54 3.69
CA LEU A 211 -1.00 25.07 3.74
C LEU A 211 -1.00 26.56 3.98
N LYS A 212 0.00 27.03 4.71
CA LYS A 212 0.25 28.45 4.91
C LYS A 212 0.82 29.06 3.61
N PRO A 213 0.51 30.34 3.32
CA PRO A 213 1.16 31.06 2.24
C PRO A 213 2.69 30.99 2.36
N PRO A 214 3.43 30.94 1.22
CA PRO A 214 2.94 31.09 -0.14
C PRO A 214 2.51 29.77 -0.81
N LEU A 215 2.43 28.67 -0.06
CA LEU A 215 2.04 27.36 -0.61
C LEU A 215 0.52 27.25 -0.74
N GLU A 216 0.08 26.67 -1.85
CA GLU A 216 -1.31 26.32 -2.08
C GLU A 216 -1.47 24.81 -2.22
N VAL A 217 -2.61 24.28 -1.77
CA VAL A 217 -2.94 22.87 -2.00
C VAL A 217 -3.74 22.76 -3.27
N HIS A 218 -3.18 22.06 -4.26
CA HIS A 218 -3.88 21.76 -5.50
C HIS A 218 -4.20 20.27 -5.53
N GLN A 219 -5.29 19.96 -6.20
CA GLN A 219 -5.73 18.60 -6.42
C GLN A 219 -5.77 18.35 -7.93
N ASP A 220 -5.29 17.20 -8.36
CA ASP A 220 -5.42 16.78 -9.73
C ASP A 220 -6.79 16.15 -10.03
N GLN A 221 -7.03 15.87 -11.32
CA GLN A 221 -8.28 15.28 -11.80
C GLN A 221 -8.63 13.91 -11.20
N ARG A 222 -7.69 13.23 -10.54
CA ARG A 222 -7.82 11.90 -9.96
C ARG A 222 -7.82 11.93 -8.43
N GLY A 223 -7.78 13.13 -7.86
CA GLY A 223 -7.84 13.35 -6.44
C GLY A 223 -6.48 13.36 -5.73
N GLY A 224 -5.37 13.22 -6.45
CA GLY A 224 -4.02 13.36 -5.90
C GLY A 224 -3.74 14.80 -5.51
N ARG A 225 -3.25 15.02 -4.27
CA ARG A 225 -3.01 16.35 -3.73
C ARG A 225 -1.52 16.62 -3.61
N PHE A 226 -1.12 17.84 -3.96
CA PHE A 226 0.25 18.32 -3.91
C PHE A 226 0.25 19.78 -3.46
N ALA A 227 1.36 20.19 -2.85
CA ALA A 227 1.62 21.60 -2.61
C ALA A 227 2.10 22.23 -3.92
N VAL A 228 1.72 23.49 -4.11
CA VAL A 228 2.10 24.28 -5.27
C VAL A 228 2.81 25.54 -4.79
N TYR A 229 3.94 25.84 -5.42
CA TYR A 229 4.69 27.07 -5.24
C TYR A 229 4.99 27.72 -6.59
N ARG A 230 4.89 29.04 -6.68
CA ARG A 230 5.31 29.79 -7.87
C ARG A 230 6.69 30.38 -7.61
N LEU A 231 7.66 30.06 -8.46
CA LEU A 231 9.01 30.63 -8.35
C LEU A 231 9.01 32.11 -8.75
N ASP A 232 9.57 32.95 -7.90
CA ASP A 232 9.87 34.35 -8.22
C ASP A 232 11.19 34.49 -9.00
N ALA A 233 11.45 35.68 -9.54
CA ALA A 233 12.66 35.95 -10.31
C ALA A 233 13.92 35.75 -9.45
N GLY A 234 14.83 34.89 -9.92
CA GLY A 234 16.09 34.57 -9.23
C GLY A 234 15.99 33.50 -8.14
N GLU A 235 14.80 32.94 -7.90
CA GLU A 235 14.64 31.81 -6.98
C GLU A 235 15.07 30.48 -7.61
N THR A 236 15.50 29.54 -6.77
CA THR A 236 15.90 28.19 -7.22
C THR A 236 15.13 27.11 -6.49
N ILE A 237 14.99 25.93 -7.12
CA ILE A 237 14.41 24.76 -6.46
C ILE A 237 15.23 24.37 -5.21
N TYR A 238 16.56 24.47 -5.27
CA TYR A 238 17.42 24.11 -4.15
C TYR A 238 17.13 24.94 -2.90
N SER A 239 17.24 26.27 -3.00
CA SER A 239 17.14 27.17 -1.84
C SER A 239 15.70 27.53 -1.48
N ASN A 240 14.85 27.81 -2.47
CA ASN A 240 13.53 28.41 -2.24
C ASN A 240 12.43 27.37 -2.16
N VAL A 241 12.70 26.12 -2.56
CA VAL A 241 11.74 25.01 -2.48
C VAL A 241 12.21 23.95 -1.49
N VAL A 242 13.32 23.26 -1.77
CA VAL A 242 13.77 22.10 -0.99
C VAL A 242 14.18 22.54 0.42
N LEU A 243 15.16 23.44 0.54
CA LEU A 243 15.62 23.89 1.86
C LEU A 243 14.54 24.63 2.67
N ARG A 244 13.64 25.34 1.99
CA ARG A 244 12.63 26.17 2.64
C ARG A 244 11.45 25.34 3.15
N PHE A 245 10.85 24.53 2.28
CA PHE A 245 9.55 23.90 2.55
C PHE A 245 9.64 22.43 2.95
N THR A 246 10.82 21.80 2.91
CA THR A 246 10.96 20.36 3.20
C THR A 246 11.90 20.06 4.37
N ASN A 247 11.76 18.89 5.00
CA ASN A 247 12.59 18.47 6.14
C ASN A 247 13.93 17.83 5.71
N PHE A 248 14.29 17.85 4.42
CA PHE A 248 15.53 17.22 3.96
C PHE A 248 16.75 17.92 4.55
N SER A 249 17.73 17.12 4.96
CA SER A 249 18.98 17.61 5.55
C SER A 249 20.16 16.79 5.05
N GLY A 250 21.33 17.43 4.96
CA GLY A 250 22.54 16.82 4.40
C GLY A 250 22.61 16.95 2.87
N GLN A 251 23.79 17.32 2.37
CA GLN A 251 24.00 17.71 0.97
C GLN A 251 23.50 16.65 -0.03
N LYS A 252 23.86 15.38 0.17
CA LYS A 252 23.46 14.27 -0.72
C LYS A 252 21.93 14.12 -0.81
N MET A 253 21.23 14.21 0.32
CA MET A 253 19.78 14.07 0.36
C MET A 253 19.08 15.26 -0.30
N ILE A 254 19.62 16.47 -0.11
CA ILE A 254 19.11 17.68 -0.76
C ILE A 254 19.30 17.61 -2.28
N GLU A 255 20.49 17.24 -2.75
CA GLU A 255 20.78 17.10 -4.19
C GLU A 255 19.87 16.06 -4.84
N GLN A 256 19.62 14.94 -4.15
CA GLN A 256 18.64 13.93 -4.58
C GLN A 256 17.23 14.52 -4.69
N ALA A 257 16.74 15.15 -3.61
CA ALA A 257 15.41 15.76 -3.59
C ALA A 257 15.21 16.83 -4.68
N VAL A 258 16.26 17.60 -5.01
CA VAL A 258 16.23 18.54 -6.15
C VAL A 258 16.06 17.79 -7.46
N GLY A 259 16.86 16.75 -7.70
CA GLY A 259 16.74 15.91 -8.90
C GLY A 259 15.36 15.28 -9.03
N ASP A 260 14.78 14.84 -7.91
CA ASP A 260 13.44 14.24 -7.88
C ASP A 260 12.35 15.27 -8.18
N LEU A 261 12.46 16.49 -7.65
CA LEU A 261 11.52 17.57 -8.00
C LEU A 261 11.62 17.96 -9.47
N LEU A 262 12.81 17.95 -10.07
CA LEU A 262 12.94 18.19 -11.51
C LEU A 262 12.17 17.14 -12.30
N VAL A 263 12.36 15.85 -11.98
CA VAL A 263 11.65 14.75 -12.64
C VAL A 263 10.14 14.86 -12.43
N LEU A 264 9.69 15.13 -11.20
CA LEU A 264 8.27 15.28 -10.85
C LEU A 264 7.59 16.42 -11.63
N ASN A 265 8.34 17.48 -11.92
CA ASN A 265 7.84 18.69 -12.59
C ASN A 265 8.18 18.72 -14.09
N GLU A 266 8.71 17.63 -14.65
CA GLU A 266 9.11 17.51 -16.06
C GLU A 266 10.14 18.58 -16.47
N LEU A 267 11.01 18.95 -15.55
CA LEU A 267 12.09 19.92 -15.74
C LEU A 267 13.40 19.19 -16.03
N VAL A 268 14.17 19.70 -17.00
CA VAL A 268 15.42 19.06 -17.45
C VAL A 268 16.64 19.61 -16.71
N ASN A 269 16.67 20.92 -16.44
CA ASN A 269 17.83 21.59 -15.84
C ASN A 269 17.39 22.57 -14.76
N VAL A 270 18.06 22.53 -13.59
CA VAL A 270 17.83 23.44 -12.47
C VAL A 270 18.12 24.90 -12.82
N HIS A 271 19.08 25.13 -13.73
CA HIS A 271 19.55 26.47 -14.07
C HIS A 271 18.69 27.18 -15.12
N ASP A 272 17.81 26.46 -15.81
CA ASP A 272 17.05 26.98 -16.95
C ASP A 272 15.55 27.11 -16.63
N ILE A 273 15.19 27.23 -15.36
CA ILE A 273 13.78 27.32 -14.93
C ILE A 273 13.30 28.77 -15.04
N PRO A 274 12.28 29.07 -15.88
CA PRO A 274 11.75 30.42 -16.00
C PRO A 274 11.11 30.93 -14.71
N SER A 275 11.19 32.24 -14.46
CA SER A 275 10.40 32.88 -13.41
C SER A 275 8.90 32.69 -13.66
N GLY A 276 8.13 32.53 -12.59
CA GLY A 276 6.70 32.26 -12.62
C GLY A 276 6.34 30.79 -12.81
N THR A 277 7.33 29.90 -12.98
CA THR A 277 7.12 28.45 -13.08
C THR A 277 6.46 27.92 -11.81
N ILE A 278 5.47 27.06 -12.00
CA ILE A 278 4.71 26.42 -10.93
C ILE A 278 5.40 25.11 -10.58
N ILE A 279 5.85 24.98 -9.33
CA ILE A 279 6.51 23.79 -8.80
C ILE A 279 5.51 23.02 -7.94
N ARG A 280 5.26 21.78 -8.34
CA ARG A 280 4.51 20.77 -7.59
C ARG A 280 5.46 20.11 -6.60
N ILE A 281 5.05 20.05 -5.34
CA ILE A 281 5.83 19.47 -4.25
C ILE A 281 4.94 18.41 -3.57
N PRO A 282 5.42 17.18 -3.34
CA PRO A 282 4.65 16.18 -2.63
C PRO A 282 4.27 16.68 -1.23
N LEU A 283 3.00 16.57 -0.85
CA LEU A 283 2.52 17.09 0.45
C LEU A 283 3.24 16.46 1.65
N HIS A 284 3.64 15.19 1.55
CA HIS A 284 4.39 14.50 2.61
C HIS A 284 5.84 15.00 2.75
N TRP A 285 6.36 15.79 1.81
CA TRP A 285 7.66 16.46 1.96
C TRP A 285 7.55 17.75 2.76
N ILE A 286 6.35 18.34 2.81
CA ILE A 286 6.14 19.66 3.39
C ILE A 286 6.31 19.59 4.91
N ARG A 287 7.18 20.44 5.44
CA ARG A 287 7.42 20.56 6.88
C ARG A 287 6.14 20.99 7.61
N ASN A 288 5.99 20.54 8.85
CA ASN A 288 4.80 20.77 9.66
C ASN A 288 4.54 22.26 9.95
N ASP A 289 5.57 23.11 9.99
CA ASP A 289 5.45 24.54 10.22
C ASP A 289 4.77 25.30 9.08
N PHE A 290 4.74 24.73 7.87
CA PHE A 290 3.99 25.25 6.72
C PHE A 290 2.59 24.68 6.58
N GLN A 291 2.18 23.77 7.47
CA GLN A 291 0.83 23.23 7.52
C GLN A 291 0.02 24.00 8.57
N PHE A 292 -1.27 24.27 8.30
CA PHE A 292 -2.18 24.69 9.35
C PHE A 292 -2.45 23.50 10.26
N LEU A 293 -2.17 23.67 11.56
CA LEU A 293 -2.55 22.68 12.56
C LEU A 293 -4.08 22.57 12.53
N THR A 294 -4.57 21.39 12.16
CA THR A 294 -6.00 21.02 12.19
C THR A 294 -6.20 19.91 13.20
#